data_AF-C5B1U7-F1
#
_entry.id   AF-C5B1U7-F1
#
_cell.length_a   1.000
_cell.length_b   1.000
_cell.length_c   1.000
_cell.angle_alpha   90.00
_cell.angle_beta   90.00
_cell.angle_gamma   90.00
#
_symmetry.space_group_name_H-M   'P 1'
#
loop_
_entity.id
_entity.type
_entity.pdbx_description
1 polymer ?
#
loop_
_entity_poly.entity_id
_entity_poly.type
_entity_poly.pdbx_seq_one_letter_code
_entity_poly.pdbx_strand_id
1 'polypeptide(L)'
;MTYPTFPTFSDDDLPRFITDPIPTPEEIEAIQAGHRARHAEELRRRHAPDVNAARAAAEESLRTQRWAWTLRANVEQAERYLARGEDLSLDSAKRLRELTKGANRVVARALQAATVPYEPEVARAGDSSVRAAAREGVAFMTRLDSDWSQDRNREGWGRATTVMGHVLDTLGELSVSQASHALRVLRVHRRQLPPALAARLFDGAPEASR
;
A
#
# COMPACT_ATOMS: atom_id res chain seq x y z
N MET A 1 6.79 37.24 78.74
CA MET A 1 6.30 36.43 77.61
C MET A 1 6.37 37.30 76.37
N THR A 2 7.42 37.13 75.55
CA THR A 2 7.58 37.85 74.29
C THR A 2 7.05 36.93 73.19
N TYR A 3 5.94 37.30 72.56
CA TYR A 3 5.41 36.55 71.43
C TYR A 3 6.32 36.76 70.21
N PRO A 4 6.58 35.72 69.40
CA PRO A 4 7.31 35.89 68.16
C PRO A 4 6.49 36.76 67.20
N THR A 5 7.11 37.81 66.68
CA THR A 5 6.54 38.65 65.62
C THR A 5 6.47 37.82 64.34
N PHE A 6 5.25 37.56 63.84
CA PHE A 6 5.08 36.93 62.54
C PHE A 6 5.49 37.91 61.43
N PRO A 7 6.19 37.45 60.37
CA PRO A 7 6.52 38.31 59.24
C PRO A 7 5.22 38.82 58.60
N THR A 8 5.15 40.13 58.38
CA THR A 8 4.07 40.77 57.63
C THR A 8 4.28 40.45 56.15
N PHE A 9 3.42 39.60 55.57
CA PHE A 9 3.36 39.42 54.12
C PHE A 9 2.88 40.72 53.48
N SER A 10 3.65 41.26 52.54
CA SER A 10 3.19 42.36 51.69
C SER A 10 2.12 41.83 50.73
N ASP A 11 1.20 42.66 50.25
CA ASP A 11 0.27 42.28 49.17
C ASP A 11 1.04 41.86 47.89
N ASP A 12 2.28 42.34 47.72
CA ASP A 12 3.20 41.90 46.66
C ASP A 12 3.73 40.47 46.85
N ASP A 13 3.64 39.91 48.06
CA ASP A 13 4.01 38.53 48.36
C ASP A 13 2.83 37.55 48.18
N LEU A 14 1.62 38.08 47.92
CA LEU A 14 0.47 37.24 47.64
C LEU A 14 0.60 36.66 46.22
N PRO A 15 0.50 35.33 46.07
CA PRO A 15 0.55 34.73 44.75
C PRO A 15 -0.56 35.31 43.87
N ARG A 16 -0.22 35.63 42.61
CA ARG A 16 -1.06 36.37 41.65
C ARG A 16 -2.51 35.91 41.54
N PHE A 17 -2.80 34.63 41.81
CA PHE A 17 -4.17 34.11 41.83
C PHE A 17 -5.06 34.69 42.96
N ILE A 18 -4.49 35.38 43.95
CA ILE A 18 -5.20 36.07 45.04
C ILE A 18 -5.50 37.53 44.67
N THR A 19 -4.65 38.17 43.87
CA THR A 19 -4.72 39.60 43.55
C THR A 19 -5.34 39.89 42.18
N ASP A 20 -5.32 38.92 41.27
CA ASP A 20 -5.95 39.05 39.95
C ASP A 20 -7.48 38.83 40.03
N PRO A 21 -8.28 39.60 39.27
CA PRO A 21 -9.72 39.37 39.14
C PRO A 21 -9.99 37.95 38.64
N ILE A 22 -10.97 37.27 39.26
CA ILE A 22 -11.41 35.94 38.78
C ILE A 22 -11.93 36.10 37.34
N PRO A 23 -11.43 35.33 36.37
CA PRO A 23 -11.88 35.41 34.98
C PRO A 23 -13.39 35.17 34.88
N THR A 24 -14.06 35.96 34.05
CA THR A 24 -15.47 35.74 33.69
C THR A 24 -15.66 34.39 32.98
N PRO A 25 -16.88 33.81 32.99
CA PRO A 25 -17.15 32.58 32.26
C PRO A 25 -16.73 32.62 30.78
N GLU A 26 -16.95 33.75 30.10
CA GLU A 26 -16.55 33.97 28.71
C GLU A 26 -15.01 33.97 28.55
N GLU A 27 -14.28 34.56 29.48
CA GLU A 27 -12.81 34.54 29.48
C GLU A 27 -12.26 33.14 29.78
N ILE A 28 -12.90 32.39 30.68
CA ILE A 28 -12.56 30.98 30.93
C ILE A 28 -12.77 30.15 29.66
N GLU A 29 -13.89 30.31 28.96
CA GLU A 29 -14.15 29.61 27.70
C GLU A 29 -13.14 29.97 26.61
N ALA A 30 -12.78 31.26 26.48
CA ALA A 30 -11.77 31.73 25.54
C ALA A 30 -10.38 31.16 25.85
N ILE A 31 -9.98 31.14 27.12
CA ILE A 31 -8.71 30.54 27.57
C ILE A 31 -8.71 29.04 27.26
N GLN A 32 -9.78 28.33 27.60
CA GLN A 32 -9.88 26.89 27.33
C GLN A 32 -9.88 26.61 25.81
N ALA A 33 -10.57 27.41 25.01
CA ALA A 33 -10.55 27.29 23.55
C ALA A 33 -9.14 27.52 23.00
N GLY A 34 -8.42 28.52 23.50
CA GLY A 34 -7.02 28.77 23.14
C GLY A 34 -6.10 27.61 23.52
N HIS A 35 -6.26 27.03 24.72
CA HIS A 35 -5.52 25.84 25.14
C HIS A 35 -5.81 24.63 24.24
N ARG A 36 -7.09 24.38 23.92
CA ARG A 36 -7.49 23.31 23.00
C ARG A 36 -6.90 23.50 21.61
N ALA A 37 -6.91 24.73 21.07
CA ALA A 37 -6.36 25.03 19.76
C ALA A 37 -4.83 24.84 19.71
N ARG A 38 -4.11 25.34 20.72
CA ARG A 38 -2.65 25.15 20.83
C ARG A 38 -2.27 23.68 20.95
N HIS A 39 -2.95 22.94 21.82
CA HIS A 39 -2.70 21.52 21.99
C HIS A 39 -3.04 20.71 20.73
N ALA A 40 -4.13 21.06 20.03
CA ALA A 40 -4.48 20.43 18.76
C ALA A 40 -3.41 20.67 17.69
N GLU A 41 -2.88 21.90 17.59
CA GLU A 41 -1.79 22.25 16.67
C GLU A 41 -0.49 21.52 17.02
N GLU A 42 -0.13 21.45 18.29
CA GLU A 42 1.04 20.71 18.75
C GLU A 42 0.94 19.21 18.41
N LEU A 43 -0.22 18.59 18.67
CA LEU A 43 -0.47 17.21 18.26
C LEU A 43 -0.40 17.05 16.74
N ARG A 44 -0.94 18.01 15.98
CA ARG A 44 -0.88 18.00 14.51
C ARG A 44 0.57 17.98 14.03
N ARG A 45 1.41 18.89 14.56
CA ARG A 45 2.84 18.95 14.24
C ARG A 45 3.59 17.68 14.64
N ARG A 46 3.31 17.16 15.84
CA ARG A 46 3.93 15.94 16.36
C ARG A 46 3.60 14.72 15.48
N HIS A 47 2.39 14.65 14.94
CA HIS A 47 1.92 13.52 14.15
C HIS A 47 2.09 13.69 12.64
N ALA A 48 2.40 14.89 12.16
CA ALA A 48 2.60 15.18 10.74
C ALA A 48 3.59 14.22 10.05
N PRO A 49 4.76 13.86 10.64
CA PRO A 49 5.68 12.92 10.00
C PRO A 49 5.05 11.53 9.75
N ASP A 50 4.30 11.01 10.71
CA ASP A 50 3.65 9.69 10.60
C ASP A 50 2.52 9.68 9.57
N VAL A 51 1.75 10.77 9.52
CA VAL A 51 0.66 10.98 8.55
C VAL A 51 1.25 11.09 7.14
N ASN A 52 2.28 11.92 6.96
CA ASN A 52 2.94 12.12 5.68
C ASN A 52 3.60 10.83 5.17
N ALA A 53 4.28 10.08 6.04
CA ALA A 53 4.86 8.79 5.67
C ALA A 53 3.80 7.76 5.25
N ALA A 54 2.65 7.71 5.95
CA ALA A 54 1.57 6.81 5.58
C ALA A 54 0.95 7.18 4.23
N ARG A 55 0.77 8.48 3.96
CA ARG A 55 0.27 8.99 2.68
C ARG A 55 1.22 8.66 1.54
N ALA A 56 2.49 9.03 1.66
CA ALA A 56 3.50 8.79 0.63
C ALA A 56 3.62 7.30 0.29
N ALA A 57 3.61 6.41 1.31
CA ALA A 57 3.67 4.97 1.09
C ALA A 57 2.42 4.43 0.36
N ALA A 58 1.23 4.95 0.67
CA ALA A 58 0.00 4.55 0.00
C ALA A 58 -0.08 5.08 -1.44
N GLU A 59 0.30 6.34 -1.67
CA GLU A 59 0.39 6.95 -3.00
C GLU A 59 1.35 6.14 -3.89
N GLU A 60 2.54 5.82 -3.37
CA GLU A 60 3.53 5.03 -4.09
C GLU A 60 3.03 3.62 -4.41
N SER A 61 2.39 2.96 -3.44
CA SER A 61 1.82 1.62 -3.63
C SER A 61 0.68 1.63 -4.66
N LEU A 62 -0.23 2.59 -4.60
CA LEU A 62 -1.31 2.71 -5.59
C LEU A 62 -0.79 3.07 -6.98
N ARG A 63 0.32 3.80 -7.08
CA ARG A 63 0.92 4.16 -8.36
C ARG A 63 1.63 2.98 -9.03
N THR A 64 2.37 2.18 -8.26
CA THR A 64 3.27 1.15 -8.81
C THR A 64 2.68 -0.26 -8.80
N GLN A 65 1.78 -0.54 -7.86
CA GLN A 65 1.29 -1.89 -7.58
C GLN A 65 -0.20 -1.91 -7.24
N ARG A 66 -1.01 -1.10 -7.94
CA ARG A 66 -2.47 -1.06 -7.75
C ARG A 66 -3.13 -2.43 -7.86
N TRP A 67 -2.63 -3.28 -8.76
CA TRP A 67 -3.06 -4.67 -8.94
C TRP A 67 -2.94 -5.54 -7.67
N ALA A 68 -2.08 -5.17 -6.71
CA ALA A 68 -1.97 -5.87 -5.43
C ALA A 68 -3.11 -5.55 -4.45
N TRP A 69 -3.87 -4.49 -4.73
CA TRP A 69 -5.03 -4.06 -3.95
C TRP A 69 -6.28 -4.84 -4.39
N THR A 70 -6.31 -6.12 -4.04
CA THR A 70 -7.27 -7.12 -4.56
C THR A 70 -8.76 -6.82 -4.34
N LEU A 71 -9.09 -5.86 -3.47
CA LEU A 71 -10.45 -5.41 -3.22
C LEU A 71 -10.61 -3.95 -3.64
N ARG A 72 -11.52 -3.68 -4.57
CA ARG A 72 -11.92 -2.33 -4.97
C ARG A 72 -12.22 -1.41 -3.77
N ALA A 73 -12.93 -1.94 -2.77
CA ALA A 73 -13.27 -1.19 -1.56
C ALA A 73 -12.02 -0.70 -0.79
N ASN A 74 -10.91 -1.43 -0.80
CA ASN A 74 -9.68 -1.00 -0.15
C ASN A 74 -9.02 0.15 -0.91
N VAL A 75 -9.07 0.09 -2.24
CA VAL A 75 -8.57 1.16 -3.11
C VAL A 75 -9.38 2.44 -2.90
N GLU A 76 -10.71 2.35 -2.98
CA GLU A 76 -11.61 3.48 -2.77
C GLU A 76 -11.44 4.06 -1.35
N GLN A 77 -11.25 3.22 -0.34
CA GLN A 77 -11.01 3.67 1.03
C GLN A 77 -9.65 4.38 1.18
N ALA A 78 -8.60 3.89 0.52
CA ALA A 78 -7.31 4.55 0.51
C ALA A 78 -7.36 5.90 -0.20
N GLU A 79 -8.00 5.98 -1.37
CA GLU A 79 -8.22 7.24 -2.09
C GLU A 79 -9.01 8.25 -1.26
N ARG A 80 -10.06 7.81 -0.54
CA ARG A 80 -10.79 8.67 0.41
C ARG A 80 -9.92 9.20 1.54
N TYR A 81 -8.96 8.42 2.04
CA TYR A 81 -8.01 8.90 3.04
C TYR A 81 -7.02 9.90 2.42
N LEU A 82 -6.48 9.60 1.24
CA LEU A 82 -5.54 10.49 0.54
C LEU A 82 -6.18 11.83 0.17
N ALA A 83 -7.45 11.84 -0.24
CA ALA A 83 -8.19 13.05 -0.57
C ALA A 83 -8.35 14.03 0.61
N ARG A 84 -8.17 13.57 1.86
CA ARG A 84 -8.20 14.45 3.05
C ARG A 84 -6.93 15.30 3.20
N GLY A 85 -5.84 14.96 2.50
CA GLY A 85 -4.61 15.75 2.52
C GLY A 85 -4.06 15.96 3.94
N GLU A 86 -3.90 17.23 4.32
CA GLU A 86 -3.38 17.65 5.63
C GLU A 86 -4.38 17.45 6.78
N ASP A 87 -5.68 17.32 6.47
CA ASP A 87 -6.73 17.06 7.46
C ASP A 87 -6.84 15.57 7.84
N LEU A 88 -5.94 14.73 7.33
CA LEU A 88 -5.94 13.31 7.64
C LEU A 88 -5.54 13.07 9.10
N SER A 89 -6.49 12.56 9.90
CA SER A 89 -6.23 12.22 11.30
C SER A 89 -5.22 11.08 11.45
N LEU A 90 -4.52 11.05 12.58
CA LEU A 90 -3.56 9.98 12.89
C LEU A 90 -4.19 8.57 12.83
N ASP A 91 -5.42 8.38 13.32
CA ASP A 91 -6.11 7.09 13.24
C ASP A 91 -6.35 6.67 11.77
N SER A 92 -6.79 7.61 10.95
CA SER A 92 -7.00 7.37 9.52
C SER A 92 -5.67 7.05 8.82
N ALA A 93 -4.58 7.73 9.18
CA ALA A 93 -3.24 7.42 8.67
C ALA A 93 -2.76 6.02 9.09
N LYS A 94 -3.04 5.58 10.32
CA LYS A 94 -2.76 4.21 10.76
C LYS A 94 -3.54 3.18 9.94
N ARG A 95 -4.83 3.42 9.68
CA ARG A 95 -5.66 2.55 8.83
C ARG A 95 -5.15 2.51 7.39
N LEU A 96 -4.79 3.66 6.83
CA LEU A 96 -4.19 3.77 5.50
C LEU A 96 -2.89 2.94 5.42
N ARG A 97 -2.02 3.05 6.44
CA ARG A 97 -0.79 2.25 6.54
C ARG A 97 -1.07 0.75 6.57
N GLU A 98 -2.11 0.29 7.28
CA GLU A 98 -2.49 -1.13 7.29
C GLU A 98 -3.03 -1.63 5.95
N LEU A 99 -3.78 -0.80 5.22
CA LEU A 99 -4.21 -1.13 3.85
C LEU A 99 -2.99 -1.33 2.94
N THR A 100 -2.03 -0.40 2.97
CA THR A 100 -0.78 -0.49 2.20
C THR A 100 0.03 -1.74 2.58
N LYS A 101 0.13 -2.05 3.87
CA LYS A 101 0.77 -3.30 4.33
C LYS A 101 0.03 -4.53 3.80
N GLY A 102 -1.29 -4.49 3.73
CA GLY A 102 -2.11 -5.55 3.14
C GLY A 102 -1.70 -5.86 1.71
N ALA A 103 -1.59 -4.82 0.86
CA ALA A 103 -1.12 -4.96 -0.52
C ALA A 103 0.31 -5.53 -0.58
N ASN A 104 1.24 -5.01 0.22
CA ASN A 104 2.62 -5.51 0.28
C ASN A 104 2.70 -6.99 0.70
N ARG A 105 1.85 -7.43 1.65
CA ARG A 105 1.77 -8.85 2.06
C ARG A 105 1.28 -9.73 0.92
N VAL A 106 0.36 -9.26 0.09
CA VAL A 106 -0.13 -10.00 -1.08
C VAL A 106 1.01 -10.22 -2.09
N VAL A 107 1.78 -9.16 -2.39
CA VAL A 107 2.96 -9.25 -3.26
C VAL A 107 3.99 -10.21 -2.68
N ALA A 108 4.35 -10.07 -1.40
CA ALA A 108 5.33 -10.93 -0.74
C ALA A 108 4.92 -12.41 -0.77
N ARG A 109 3.63 -12.71 -0.58
CA ARG A 109 3.11 -14.09 -0.67
C ARG A 109 3.21 -14.66 -2.08
N ALA A 110 2.92 -13.86 -3.10
CA ALA A 110 3.04 -14.30 -4.49
C ALA A 110 4.51 -14.53 -4.89
N LEU A 111 5.42 -13.63 -4.50
CA LEU A 111 6.86 -13.82 -4.67
C LEU A 111 7.35 -15.11 -4.00
N GLN A 112 6.93 -15.35 -2.75
CA GLN A 112 7.28 -16.57 -2.03
C GLN A 112 6.69 -17.82 -2.69
N ALA A 113 5.46 -17.76 -3.20
CA ALA A 113 4.86 -18.88 -3.91
C ALA A 113 5.61 -19.20 -5.21
N ALA A 114 6.13 -18.17 -5.91
CA ALA A 114 6.88 -18.33 -7.14
C ALA A 114 8.26 -19.01 -6.96
N THR A 115 8.77 -19.13 -5.72
CA THR A 115 10.03 -19.86 -5.45
C THR A 115 9.85 -21.37 -5.49
N VAL A 116 8.65 -21.86 -5.16
CA VAL A 116 8.31 -23.28 -5.19
C VAL A 116 7.82 -23.60 -6.61
N PRO A 117 8.42 -24.55 -7.33
CA PRO A 117 7.99 -24.88 -8.69
C PRO A 117 6.54 -25.38 -8.72
N TYR A 118 5.87 -25.19 -9.87
CA TYR A 118 4.62 -25.85 -10.19
C TYR A 118 4.90 -27.08 -11.06
N GLU A 119 4.88 -28.24 -10.43
CA GLU A 119 5.39 -29.53 -10.92
C GLU A 119 4.92 -29.88 -12.35
N PRO A 120 3.63 -29.68 -12.72
CA PRO A 120 3.15 -30.03 -14.06
C PRO A 120 3.85 -29.27 -15.20
N GLU A 121 4.42 -28.09 -14.94
CA GLU A 121 5.05 -27.25 -15.95
C GLU A 121 6.58 -27.21 -15.82
N VAL A 122 7.18 -27.88 -14.83
CA VAL A 122 8.64 -27.83 -14.55
C VAL A 122 9.46 -28.31 -15.74
N ALA A 123 9.09 -29.45 -16.33
CA ALA A 123 9.83 -30.01 -17.46
C ALA A 123 9.87 -29.02 -18.64
N ARG A 124 8.74 -28.37 -18.93
CA ARG A 124 8.60 -27.37 -19.99
C ARG A 124 9.35 -26.07 -19.64
N ALA A 125 9.30 -25.64 -18.39
CA ALA A 125 10.05 -24.50 -17.87
C ALA A 125 11.58 -24.71 -17.84
N GLY A 126 12.04 -25.97 -17.94
CA GLY A 126 13.47 -26.30 -18.06
C GLY A 126 14.11 -25.73 -19.34
N ASP A 127 13.34 -25.59 -20.42
CA ASP A 127 13.80 -25.01 -21.67
C ASP A 127 13.93 -23.48 -21.58
N SER A 128 15.14 -22.98 -21.83
CA SER A 128 15.44 -21.54 -21.81
C SER A 128 14.62 -20.72 -22.82
N SER A 129 14.34 -21.27 -24.00
CA SER A 129 13.54 -20.61 -25.04
C SER A 129 12.08 -20.45 -24.59
N VAL A 130 11.56 -21.44 -23.86
CA VAL A 130 10.23 -21.40 -23.24
C VAL A 130 10.19 -20.38 -22.11
N ARG A 131 11.24 -20.27 -21.28
CA ARG A 131 11.29 -19.24 -20.23
C ARG A 131 11.29 -17.83 -20.80
N ALA A 132 12.04 -17.61 -21.88
CA ALA A 132 12.04 -16.33 -22.60
C ALA A 132 10.63 -16.03 -23.17
N ALA A 133 9.98 -17.02 -23.78
CA ALA A 133 8.60 -16.89 -24.26
C ALA A 133 7.61 -16.65 -23.11
N ALA A 134 7.80 -17.27 -21.95
CA ALA A 134 6.94 -17.09 -20.78
C ALA A 134 7.04 -15.67 -20.22
N ARG A 135 8.25 -15.10 -20.16
CA ARG A 135 8.47 -13.68 -19.84
C ARG A 135 7.73 -12.78 -20.82
N GLU A 136 7.87 -13.03 -22.11
CA GLU A 136 7.18 -12.27 -23.17
C GLU A 136 5.65 -12.36 -23.02
N GLY A 137 5.12 -13.55 -22.74
CA GLY A 137 3.70 -13.79 -22.54
C GLY A 137 3.14 -13.11 -21.31
N VAL A 138 3.86 -13.16 -20.19
CA VAL A 138 3.48 -12.45 -18.96
C VAL A 138 3.45 -10.94 -19.21
N ALA A 139 4.49 -10.38 -19.83
CA ALA A 139 4.53 -8.96 -20.15
C ALA A 139 3.42 -8.53 -21.13
N PHE A 140 3.10 -9.38 -22.10
CA PHE A 140 1.97 -9.14 -23.00
C PHE A 140 0.64 -9.09 -22.24
N MET A 141 0.37 -10.08 -21.40
CA MET A 141 -0.87 -10.15 -20.62
C MET A 141 -1.00 -9.00 -19.62
N THR A 142 0.10 -8.61 -18.97
CA THR A 142 0.13 -7.46 -18.04
C THR A 142 -0.18 -6.14 -18.74
N ARG A 143 0.26 -5.96 -20.00
CA ARG A 143 -0.12 -4.78 -20.79
C ARG A 143 -1.60 -4.72 -21.16
N LEU A 144 -2.25 -5.88 -21.32
CA LEU A 144 -3.70 -5.96 -21.56
C LEU A 144 -4.52 -5.69 -20.29
N ASP A 145 -3.97 -5.98 -19.11
CA ASP A 145 -4.66 -5.86 -17.81
C ASP A 145 -4.69 -4.41 -17.30
N SER A 146 -5.39 -3.53 -18.01
CA SER A 146 -5.52 -2.11 -17.65
C SER A 146 -6.44 -1.86 -16.46
N ASP A 147 -7.40 -2.75 -16.23
CA ASP A 147 -8.38 -2.65 -15.13
C ASP A 147 -8.00 -3.49 -13.91
N TRP A 148 -6.90 -4.25 -13.98
CA TRP A 148 -6.41 -5.11 -12.90
C TRP A 148 -7.47 -6.10 -12.40
N SER A 149 -8.20 -6.69 -13.35
CA SER A 149 -9.33 -7.58 -13.10
C SER A 149 -10.45 -7.00 -12.20
N GLN A 150 -10.61 -5.68 -12.15
CA GLN A 150 -11.72 -5.04 -11.42
C GLN A 150 -13.03 -5.06 -12.22
N ASP A 151 -12.94 -5.10 -13.55
CA ASP A 151 -14.07 -5.09 -14.45
C ASP A 151 -14.24 -6.44 -15.18
N ARG A 152 -15.41 -6.66 -15.79
CA ARG A 152 -15.70 -7.86 -16.59
C ARG A 152 -15.53 -7.57 -18.08
N ASN A 153 -14.31 -7.24 -18.49
CA ASN A 153 -13.96 -6.98 -19.91
C ASN A 153 -13.53 -8.24 -20.68
N ARG A 154 -13.23 -9.35 -19.98
CA ARG A 154 -12.68 -10.60 -20.55
C ARG A 154 -11.28 -10.46 -21.17
N GLU A 155 -10.57 -9.39 -20.83
CA GLU A 155 -9.23 -9.09 -21.31
C GLU A 155 -8.25 -9.02 -20.14
N GLY A 156 -6.98 -9.28 -20.40
CA GLY A 156 -5.95 -9.28 -19.37
C GLY A 156 -6.08 -10.45 -18.37
N TRP A 157 -5.63 -10.19 -17.16
CA TRP A 157 -5.57 -11.17 -16.10
C TRP A 157 -6.94 -11.41 -15.47
N GLY A 158 -7.15 -12.61 -14.94
CA GLY A 158 -8.32 -12.91 -14.11
C GLY A 158 -8.03 -12.64 -12.64
N ARG A 159 -9.07 -12.58 -11.81
CA ARG A 159 -8.95 -12.30 -10.37
C ARG A 159 -8.00 -13.25 -9.63
N ALA A 160 -7.93 -14.51 -10.07
CA ALA A 160 -7.06 -15.52 -9.48
C ALA A 160 -5.60 -15.45 -9.96
N THR A 161 -5.35 -14.79 -11.10
CA THR A 161 -4.04 -14.79 -11.77
C THR A 161 -3.38 -13.41 -11.80
N THR A 162 -4.12 -12.31 -11.62
CA THR A 162 -3.61 -10.92 -11.70
C THR A 162 -2.39 -10.69 -10.81
N VAL A 163 -2.47 -11.03 -9.52
CA VAL A 163 -1.34 -10.82 -8.59
C VAL A 163 -0.10 -11.59 -9.04
N MET A 164 -0.24 -12.88 -9.37
CA MET A 164 0.90 -13.70 -9.80
C MET A 164 1.46 -13.22 -11.14
N GLY A 165 0.59 -12.86 -12.09
CA GLY A 165 0.96 -12.35 -13.41
C GLY A 165 1.78 -11.06 -13.32
N HIS A 166 1.28 -10.07 -12.57
CA HIS A 166 2.01 -8.82 -12.35
C HIS A 166 3.32 -9.02 -11.58
N VAL A 167 3.34 -9.87 -10.55
CA VAL A 167 4.58 -10.21 -9.83
C VAL A 167 5.61 -10.79 -10.79
N LEU A 168 5.23 -11.75 -11.64
CA LEU A 168 6.14 -12.35 -12.60
C LEU A 168 6.63 -11.35 -13.66
N ASP A 169 5.83 -10.33 -14.02
CA ASP A 169 6.22 -9.28 -14.97
C ASP A 169 7.30 -8.34 -14.40
N THR A 170 7.25 -8.08 -13.09
CA THR A 170 8.29 -7.28 -12.42
C THR A 170 9.63 -8.00 -12.30
N LEU A 171 9.64 -9.32 -12.50
CA LEU A 171 10.86 -10.11 -12.44
C LEU A 171 11.62 -10.00 -13.76
N GLY A 172 12.95 -10.10 -13.67
CA GLY A 172 13.83 -10.14 -14.84
C GLY A 172 13.75 -11.47 -15.57
N GLU A 173 14.89 -12.11 -15.74
CA GLU A 173 14.91 -13.49 -16.23
C GLU A 173 14.19 -14.42 -15.24
N LEU A 174 13.30 -15.25 -15.76
CA LEU A 174 12.55 -16.20 -14.94
C LEU A 174 13.40 -17.44 -14.66
N SER A 175 13.45 -17.85 -13.40
CA SER A 175 13.93 -19.17 -13.01
C SER A 175 12.97 -20.27 -13.47
N VAL A 176 13.37 -21.55 -13.38
CA VAL A 176 12.50 -22.68 -13.71
C VAL A 176 11.22 -22.66 -12.86
N SER A 177 11.34 -22.39 -11.55
CA SER A 177 10.17 -22.28 -10.66
C SER A 177 9.24 -21.15 -11.11
N GLN A 178 9.77 -19.96 -11.36
CA GLN A 178 8.97 -18.81 -11.78
C GLN A 178 8.31 -19.03 -13.15
N ALA A 179 9.06 -19.61 -14.10
CA ALA A 179 8.54 -19.94 -15.42
C ALA A 179 7.45 -21.03 -15.36
N SER A 180 7.54 -21.99 -14.45
CA SER A 180 6.48 -23.00 -14.27
C SER A 180 5.16 -22.37 -13.80
N HIS A 181 5.21 -21.36 -12.92
CA HIS A 181 4.04 -20.56 -12.55
C HIS A 181 3.55 -19.68 -13.71
N ALA A 182 4.47 -19.06 -14.46
CA ALA A 182 4.12 -18.28 -15.64
C ALA A 182 3.35 -19.13 -16.66
N LEU A 183 3.83 -20.34 -16.97
CA LEU A 183 3.15 -21.28 -17.87
C LEU A 183 1.77 -21.66 -17.35
N ARG A 184 1.64 -21.97 -16.05
CA ARG A 184 0.36 -22.27 -15.40
C ARG A 184 -0.65 -21.14 -15.59
N VAL A 185 -0.28 -19.89 -15.28
CA VAL A 185 -1.21 -18.76 -15.40
C VAL A 185 -1.51 -18.45 -16.87
N LEU A 186 -0.50 -18.45 -17.74
CA LEU A 186 -0.67 -18.21 -19.18
C LEU A 186 -1.56 -19.25 -19.86
N ARG A 187 -1.53 -20.51 -19.41
CA ARG A 187 -2.38 -21.58 -19.96
C ARG A 187 -3.87 -21.28 -19.78
N VAL A 188 -4.25 -20.69 -18.63
CA VAL A 188 -5.62 -20.23 -18.38
C VAL A 188 -6.04 -19.14 -19.36
N HIS A 189 -5.09 -18.29 -19.77
CA HIS A 189 -5.31 -17.15 -20.65
C HIS A 189 -4.86 -17.41 -22.11
N ARG A 190 -4.63 -18.67 -22.50
CA ARG A 190 -4.03 -19.03 -23.79
C ARG A 190 -4.72 -18.38 -25.00
N ARG A 191 -6.04 -18.22 -24.95
CA ARG A 191 -6.85 -17.65 -26.04
C ARG A 191 -6.62 -16.16 -26.27
N GLN A 192 -6.07 -15.45 -25.28
CA GLN A 192 -5.73 -14.03 -25.39
C GLN A 192 -4.33 -13.81 -25.97
N LEU A 193 -3.48 -14.84 -25.98
CA LEU A 193 -2.10 -14.73 -26.47
C LEU A 193 -2.03 -14.71 -28.00
N PRO A 194 -1.06 -13.98 -28.59
CA PRO A 194 -0.75 -14.11 -30.01
C PRO A 194 -0.50 -15.58 -30.38
N PRO A 195 -1.06 -16.09 -31.50
CA PRO A 195 -0.95 -17.52 -31.85
C PRO A 195 0.49 -18.04 -31.89
N ALA A 196 1.43 -17.25 -32.45
CA ALA A 196 2.84 -17.61 -32.50
C ALA A 196 3.48 -17.74 -31.10
N LEU A 197 3.07 -16.88 -30.16
CA LEU A 197 3.55 -16.93 -28.78
C LEU A 197 2.96 -18.13 -28.03
N ALA A 198 1.67 -18.40 -28.21
CA ALA A 198 1.02 -19.59 -27.65
C ALA A 198 1.68 -20.88 -28.13
N ALA A 199 2.06 -20.96 -29.42
CA ALA A 199 2.75 -22.13 -29.98
C ALA A 199 4.13 -22.34 -29.33
N ARG A 200 4.95 -21.29 -29.23
CA ARG A 200 6.26 -21.33 -28.53
C ARG A 200 6.11 -21.82 -27.09
N LEU A 201 5.08 -21.34 -26.39
CA LEU A 201 4.83 -21.70 -25.00
C LEU A 201 4.39 -23.16 -24.82
N PHE A 202 3.42 -23.62 -25.61
CA PHE A 202 2.65 -24.84 -25.29
C PHE A 202 2.75 -25.96 -26.31
N ASP A 203 2.99 -25.66 -27.58
CA ASP A 203 2.87 -26.65 -28.66
C ASP A 203 4.23 -27.17 -29.13
N GLY A 204 5.32 -26.59 -28.61
CA GLY A 204 6.68 -26.86 -29.07
C GLY A 204 7.05 -25.86 -30.17
N ALA A 205 8.22 -25.25 -30.07
CA ALA A 205 8.76 -24.62 -31.27
C ALA A 205 9.04 -25.74 -32.29
N PRO A 206 8.69 -25.58 -33.58
CA PRO A 206 9.43 -26.33 -34.59
C PRO A 206 10.90 -25.95 -34.38
N GLU A 207 11.76 -26.95 -34.17
CA GLU A 207 13.20 -26.72 -34.23
C GLU A 207 13.45 -25.92 -35.50
N ALA A 208 13.99 -24.71 -35.36
CA ALA A 208 14.53 -24.00 -36.49
C ALA A 208 15.72 -24.83 -36.97
N SER A 209 15.45 -25.80 -37.84
CA SER A 209 16.46 -26.41 -38.68
C SER A 209 16.98 -25.31 -39.60
N ARG A 210 18.05 -24.64 -39.19
CA ARG A 210 19.22 -24.23 -39.99
C ARG A 210 20.09 -23.23 -39.23
#